data_AF-A0AAV7JTR3-F1
#
_entry.id   AF-A0AAV7JTR3-F1
#
_cell.length_a   1.000
_cell.length_b   1.000
_cell.length_c   1.000
_cell.angle_alpha   90.00
_cell.angle_beta   90.00
_cell.angle_gamma   90.00
#
_symmetry.space_group_name_H-M   'P 1'
#
loop_
_entity.id
_entity.type
_entity.pdbx_description
1 polymer ?
#
loop_
_entity_poly.entity_id
_entity_poly.type
_entity_poly.pdbx_seq_one_letter_code
_entity_poly.pdbx_strand_id
1 'polypeptide(L)'
;MDLLPTTEIVDLLDYFQRGYIGRTQSSGYHVVASFSLNLWNYHFSTPFGLPCTTNAVEAWHRSFNETAGCHHPNIWKFLLALKHEQGLVEVRQTNYLAGKPPAKRERS
;
A
#
# COMPACT_ATOMS: atom_id res chain seq x y z
N MET A 1 17.16 -30.28 -24.39
CA MET A 1 18.09 -29.98 -23.29
C MET A 1 17.31 -29.10 -22.35
N ASP A 2 16.68 -29.71 -21.35
CA ASP A 2 15.91 -28.96 -20.36
C ASP A 2 16.91 -28.20 -19.50
N LEU A 3 16.86 -26.87 -19.58
CA LEU A 3 17.57 -26.02 -18.63
C LEU A 3 16.95 -26.31 -17.26
N LEU A 4 17.61 -27.16 -16.47
CA LEU A 4 17.29 -27.29 -15.05
C LEU A 4 17.26 -25.88 -14.48
N PRO A 5 16.21 -25.48 -13.74
CA PRO A 5 16.17 -24.16 -13.15
C PRO A 5 17.44 -24.02 -12.30
N THR A 6 18.24 -23.01 -12.62
CA THR A 6 19.40 -22.63 -11.80
C THR A 6 18.92 -22.52 -10.35
N THR A 7 19.74 -22.94 -9.40
CA THR A 7 19.38 -23.00 -7.96
C THR A 7 18.72 -21.70 -7.48
N GLU A 8 19.16 -20.56 -8.01
CA GLU A 8 18.56 -19.23 -7.78
C GLU A 8 17.06 -19.14 -8.12
N ILE A 9 16.62 -19.75 -9.22
CA ILE A 9 15.20 -19.78 -9.63
C ILE A 9 14.40 -20.66 -8.67
N VAL A 10 14.97 -21.77 -8.23
CA VAL A 10 14.33 -22.67 -7.26
C VAL A 10 14.17 -21.97 -5.92
N ASP A 11 15.21 -21.27 -5.45
CA ASP A 11 15.19 -20.52 -4.20
C ASP A 11 14.20 -19.35 -4.25
N LEU A 12 14.15 -18.65 -5.39
CA LEU A 12 13.19 -17.58 -5.62
C LEU A 12 11.75 -18.10 -5.61
N LEU A 13 11.49 -19.23 -6.25
CA LEU A 13 10.18 -19.87 -6.25
C LEU A 13 9.76 -20.35 -4.85
N ASP A 14 10.68 -20.94 -4.09
CA ASP A 14 10.41 -21.37 -2.70
C ASP A 14 10.09 -20.16 -1.80
N TYR A 15 10.81 -19.05 -1.98
CA TYR A 15 10.49 -17.78 -1.30
C TYR A 15 9.06 -17.30 -1.62
N PHE A 16 8.69 -17.24 -2.90
CA PHE A 16 7.34 -16.79 -3.29
C PHE A 16 6.24 -17.75 -2.83
N GLN A 17 6.48 -19.06 -2.90
CA GLN A 17 5.52 -20.05 -2.41
C GLN A 17 5.30 -19.93 -0.90
N ARG A 18 6.36 -19.74 -0.11
CA ARG A 18 6.22 -19.59 1.36
C ARG A 18 5.63 -18.25 1.77
N GLY A 19 6.02 -17.18 1.08
CA GLY A 19 5.61 -15.82 1.42
C GLY A 19 4.20 -15.52 0.97
N TYR A 20 3.86 -15.85 -0.27
CA TYR A 20 2.76 -15.21 -0.99
C TYR A 20 1.70 -16.20 -1.50
N ILE A 21 2.09 -17.38 -2.00
CA ILE A 21 1.13 -18.29 -2.67
C ILE A 21 0.59 -19.36 -1.72
N GLY A 22 1.44 -19.93 -0.88
CA GLY A 22 1.18 -21.18 -0.16
C GLY A 22 1.77 -22.38 -0.90
N ARG A 23 1.76 -23.54 -0.24
CA ARG A 23 2.33 -24.79 -0.80
C ARG A 23 1.42 -25.97 -0.55
N THR A 24 1.05 -26.67 -1.61
CA THR A 24 0.45 -28.01 -1.50
C THR A 24 1.55 -29.04 -1.28
N GLN A 25 1.50 -29.74 -0.14
CA GLN A 25 2.41 -30.85 0.14
C GLN A 25 1.99 -32.10 -0.63
N SER A 26 2.92 -33.05 -0.80
CA SER A 26 2.64 -34.35 -1.43
C SER A 26 1.53 -35.14 -0.72
N SER A 27 1.26 -34.85 0.56
CA SER A 27 0.17 -35.43 1.35
C SER A 27 -1.21 -34.86 0.99
N GLY A 28 -1.28 -33.87 0.09
CA GLY A 28 -2.50 -33.12 -0.24
C GLY A 28 -2.81 -31.98 0.73
N TYR A 29 -2.03 -31.82 1.81
CA TYR A 29 -2.20 -30.72 2.76
C TYR A 29 -1.70 -29.39 2.18
N HIS A 30 -2.55 -28.36 2.17
CA HIS A 30 -2.18 -27.02 1.74
C HIS A 30 -1.67 -26.17 2.91
N VAL A 31 -0.41 -25.77 2.84
CA VAL A 31 0.21 -24.81 3.76
C VAL A 31 -0.13 -23.41 3.29
N VAL A 32 -0.78 -22.64 4.16
CA VAL A 32 -1.15 -21.24 3.90
C VAL A 32 0.12 -20.38 3.82
N ALA A 33 0.13 -19.40 2.92
CA ALA A 33 1.21 -18.43 2.81
C ALA A 33 1.43 -17.64 4.10
N SER A 34 2.67 -17.25 4.37
CA SER A 34 3.02 -16.45 5.56
C SER A 34 2.38 -15.06 5.53
N PHE A 35 2.22 -14.49 4.33
CA PHE A 35 1.51 -13.23 4.12
C PHE A 35 0.16 -13.51 3.48
N SER A 36 -0.90 -13.39 4.29
CA SER A 36 -2.27 -13.52 3.82
C SER A 36 -2.57 -12.56 2.67
N LEU A 37 -3.36 -13.02 1.70
CA LEU A 37 -3.69 -12.27 0.48
C LEU A 37 -4.32 -10.90 0.79
N ASN A 38 -5.08 -10.79 1.87
CA ASN A 38 -5.70 -9.53 2.32
C ASN A 38 -4.72 -8.43 2.74
N LEU A 39 -3.46 -8.77 3.03
CA LEU A 39 -2.40 -7.80 3.34
C LEU A 39 -1.74 -7.23 2.08
N TRP A 40 -2.06 -7.76 0.90
CA TRP A 40 -1.45 -7.30 -0.33
C TRP A 40 -2.01 -5.94 -0.71
N ASN A 41 -1.12 -5.01 -1.08
CA ASN A 41 -1.47 -3.66 -1.52
C ASN A 41 -2.55 -3.62 -2.61
N TYR A 42 -2.68 -4.70 -3.41
CA TYR A 42 -3.60 -4.83 -4.54
C TYR A 42 -4.77 -5.79 -4.33
N HIS A 43 -4.93 -6.35 -3.13
CA HIS A 43 -5.92 -7.39 -2.86
C HIS A 43 -7.33 -7.05 -3.32
N PHE A 44 -7.79 -5.83 -3.00
CA PHE A 44 -9.14 -5.37 -3.33
C PHE A 44 -9.24 -4.81 -4.75
N SER A 45 -8.16 -4.27 -5.30
CA SER A 45 -8.21 -3.69 -6.64
C SER A 45 -8.38 -4.73 -7.74
N THR A 46 -7.78 -5.92 -7.56
CA THR A 46 -7.88 -7.05 -8.53
C THR A 46 -9.32 -7.50 -8.78
N PRO A 47 -10.15 -7.83 -7.76
CA PRO A 47 -11.53 -8.25 -7.98
C PRO A 47 -12.47 -7.10 -8.41
N PHE A 48 -12.16 -5.84 -8.07
CA PHE A 48 -13.00 -4.69 -8.38
C PHE A 48 -12.58 -3.90 -9.63
N GLY A 49 -11.52 -4.35 -10.34
CA GLY A 49 -11.00 -3.67 -11.52
C GLY A 49 -10.52 -2.24 -11.25
N LEU A 50 -10.08 -1.96 -10.02
CA LEU A 50 -9.64 -0.62 -9.64
C LEU A 50 -8.24 -0.33 -10.21
N PRO A 51 -7.93 0.95 -10.52
CA PRO A 51 -6.64 1.32 -11.09
C PRO A 51 -5.46 0.82 -10.26
N CYS A 52 -4.46 0.24 -10.94
CA CYS A 52 -3.26 -0.28 -10.31
C CYS A 52 -2.18 0.75 -9.92
N THR A 53 -2.56 2.01 -9.81
CA THR A 53 -1.62 3.11 -9.66
C THR A 53 -1.52 3.60 -8.21
N THR A 54 -0.30 3.64 -7.67
CA THR A 54 0.05 4.27 -6.38
C THR A 54 -0.02 5.80 -6.40
N ASN A 55 -0.41 6.41 -7.53
CA ASN A 55 -0.50 7.85 -7.75
C ASN A 55 -1.19 8.61 -6.61
N ALA A 56 -2.28 8.08 -6.05
CA ALA A 56 -2.98 8.74 -4.96
C ALA A 56 -2.15 8.76 -3.66
N VAL A 57 -1.47 7.66 -3.37
CA VAL A 57 -0.58 7.53 -2.20
C VAL A 57 0.65 8.41 -2.39
N GLU A 58 1.25 8.41 -3.58
CA GLU A 58 2.39 9.27 -3.91
C GLU A 58 2.03 10.76 -3.84
N ALA A 59 0.87 11.15 -4.36
CA ALA A 59 0.37 12.51 -4.28
C ALA A 59 0.09 12.93 -2.82
N TRP A 60 -0.49 12.03 -2.01
CA TRP A 60 -0.67 12.27 -0.58
C TRP A 60 0.67 12.41 0.13
N HIS A 61 1.63 11.52 -0.11
CA HIS A 61 2.94 11.56 0.51
C HIS A 61 3.72 12.83 0.14
N ARG A 62 3.60 13.30 -1.11
CA ARG A 62 4.17 14.59 -1.54
C ARG A 62 3.57 15.76 -0.75
N SER A 63 2.24 15.81 -0.66
CA SER A 63 1.54 16.85 0.11
C SER A 63 1.90 16.78 1.60
N PHE A 64 2.03 15.58 2.16
CA PHE A 64 2.43 15.36 3.55
C PHE A 64 3.84 15.89 3.81
N ASN A 65 4.79 15.62 2.92
CA ASN A 65 6.16 16.12 3.04
C ASN A 65 6.23 17.65 2.95
N GLU A 66 5.38 18.27 2.13
CA GLU A 66 5.21 19.72 2.10
C GLU A 66 4.68 20.25 3.45
N THR A 67 3.65 19.61 4.02
CA THR A 67 3.10 19.96 5.35
C THR A 67 4.13 19.79 6.48
N ALA A 68 4.92 18.70 6.45
CA ALA A 68 5.96 18.45 7.44
C ALA A 68 7.11 19.47 7.36
N GLY A 69 7.29 20.11 6.19
CA GLY A 69 8.24 21.20 5.97
C GLY A 69 9.71 20.82 6.24
N CYS A 70 10.04 19.53 6.19
CA CYS A 70 11.41 19.02 6.32
C CYS A 70 11.53 17.59 5.80
N HIS A 71 12.72 17.23 5.31
CA HIS A 71 12.99 15.91 4.73
C HIS A 71 13.20 14.81 5.79
N HIS A 72 13.66 15.18 6.98
CA HIS A 72 13.95 14.26 8.09
C HIS A 72 13.38 14.78 9.42
N PRO A 73 12.04 14.78 9.59
CA PRO A 73 11.44 15.16 10.87
C PRO A 73 11.89 14.20 11.97
N ASN A 74 12.21 14.73 13.15
CA ASN A 74 12.27 13.88 14.34
C ASN A 74 10.87 13.32 14.65
N ILE A 75 10.82 12.27 15.48
CA ILE A 75 9.56 11.55 15.77
C ILE A 75 8.44 12.48 16.24
N TRP A 76 8.75 13.50 17.05
CA TRP A 76 7.75 14.45 17.55
C TRP A 76 7.20 15.34 16.43
N LYS A 77 8.07 15.89 15.59
CA LYS A 77 7.66 16.71 14.45
C LYS A 77 6.82 15.90 13.46
N PHE A 78 7.19 14.65 13.23
CA PHE A 78 6.44 13.72 12.40
C PHE A 78 5.04 13.45 12.97
N LEU A 79 4.94 13.13 14.27
CA LEU A 79 3.65 12.89 14.92
C LEU A 79 2.74 14.12 14.92
N LEU A 80 3.30 15.32 15.12
CA LEU A 80 2.53 16.57 15.03
C LEU A 80 2.00 16.81 13.61
N ALA A 81 2.82 16.57 12.59
CA ALA A 81 2.40 16.66 11.19
C ALA A 81 1.30 15.65 10.85
N LEU A 82 1.43 14.40 11.32
CA LEU A 82 0.39 13.38 11.17
C LEU A 82 -0.93 13.78 11.82
N LYS A 83 -0.88 14.30 13.05
CA LYS A 83 -2.09 14.76 13.76
C LYS A 83 -2.78 15.89 13.01
N HIS A 84 -2.00 16.83 12.46
CA HIS A 84 -2.53 17.92 11.65
C HIS A 84 -3.22 17.41 10.37
N GLU A 85 -2.56 16.49 9.65
CA GLU A 85 -3.11 15.89 8.42
C GLU A 85 -4.37 15.08 8.68
N GLN A 86 -4.44 14.35 9.79
CA GLN A 86 -5.67 13.67 10.21
C GLN A 86 -6.83 14.67 10.37
N GLY A 87 -6.61 15.80 11.03
CA GLY A 87 -7.62 16.85 11.17
C GLY A 87 -8.10 17.39 9.81
N LEU A 88 -7.19 17.60 8.85
CA LEU A 88 -7.56 18.01 7.49
C LEU A 88 -8.41 16.96 6.76
N VAL A 89 -8.08 15.68 6.93
CA VAL A 89 -8.83 14.56 6.33
C VAL A 89 -10.23 14.47 6.93
N GLU A 90 -10.38 14.56 8.25
CA GLU A 90 -11.68 14.53 8.93
C GLU A 90 -12.58 15.70 8.49
N VAL A 91 -12.02 16.91 8.37
CA VAL A 91 -12.75 18.06 7.82
C VAL A 91 -13.17 17.82 6.36
N ARG A 92 -12.31 17.19 5.55
CA ARG A 92 -12.65 16.85 4.16
C ARG A 92 -13.76 15.80 4.09
N GLN A 93 -13.72 14.78 4.94
CA GLN A 93 -14.75 13.75 5.03
C GLN A 93 -16.09 14.31 5.47
N THR A 94 -16.11 15.13 6.52
CA THR A 94 -17.34 15.78 7.01
C THR A 94 -17.96 16.69 5.95
N ASN A 95 -17.15 17.48 5.24
CA ASN A 95 -17.61 18.29 4.12
C ASN A 95 -18.19 17.43 2.98
N TYR A 96 -17.52 16.32 2.63
CA TYR A 96 -18.01 15.39 1.62
C TYR A 96 -19.37 14.77 2.00
N LEU A 97 -19.50 14.28 3.25
CA LEU A 97 -20.76 13.73 3.78
C LEU A 97 -21.88 14.78 3.82
N ALA A 98 -21.52 16.04 4.06
CA ALA A 98 -22.44 17.18 4.01
C ALA A 98 -22.75 17.67 2.58
N GLY A 99 -22.20 17.04 1.54
CA GLY A 99 -22.39 17.44 0.14
C GLY A 99 -21.73 18.78 -0.25
N LYS A 100 -20.81 19.30 0.56
CA LYS A 100 -20.08 20.52 0.25
C LYS A 100 -19.02 20.23 -0.82
N PRO A 101 -18.93 21.04 -1.89
CA PRO A 101 -17.94 20.82 -2.93
C PRO A 101 -16.52 21.00 -2.37
N PRO A 102 -15.52 20.25 -2.87
CA PRO A 102 -14.14 20.43 -2.47
C PRO A 102 -13.69 21.85 -2.84
N ALA A 103 -12.95 22.49 -1.92
CA ALA A 103 -12.38 23.81 -2.19
C ALA A 103 -11.50 23.75 -3.45
N LYS A 104 -11.73 24.69 -4.38
CA LYS A 104 -10.97 24.77 -5.62
C LYS A 104 -9.52 25.09 -5.26
N ARG A 105 -8.58 24.20 -5.62
CA ARG A 105 -7.15 24.50 -5.51
C ARG A 105 -6.80 25.54 -6.58
N GLU A 106 -6.47 26.76 -6.18
CA GLU A 106 -5.78 27.71 -7.05
C GLU A 106 -4.40 27.14 -7.36
N ARG A 107 -4.05 27.08 -8.65
CA ARG A 107 -2.70 26.75 -9.09
C ARG A 107 -1.96 28.08 -9.16
N SER A 108 -1.02 28.31 -8.23
CA SER A 108 0.03 29.32 -8.39
C SER A 108 1.09 28.83 -9.38
#